data_AF-A0A2H6J8A6-F1
#
_entry.id   AF-A0A2H6J8A6-F1
#
_cell.length_a   1.000
_cell.length_b   1.000
_cell.length_c   1.000
_cell.angle_alpha   90.00
_cell.angle_beta   90.00
_cell.angle_gamma   90.00
#
_symmetry.space_group_name_H-M   'P 1'
#
loop_
_entity.id
_entity.type
_entity.pdbx_description
1 polymer ?
#
loop_
_entity_poly.entity_id
_entity_poly.type
_entity_poly.pdbx_seq_one_letter_code
_entity_poly.pdbx_strand_id
1 'polypeptide(L)'
;MKPTRIWSDTQWMRGLIIGMLAASTMLVGACRDNAAHDLVLNAAGTAATVITVDSPAAIAQESAADYNNNVNGLITAKTLKSWIDDWPANRPAGITGRLVILQINNGPTGQEYITPHPATGVVTYSVVDTSRLIETRSDGVAQIKAMVPDGPTMDRFFHDYGIDPTKDMLVWVMGTGGYLPNMWMGRGWYMMRYWGVPKTHLALLDGGAFYGMPSYMGGTASCDENVSTSCLPDNGTFSVRNLPEDNTALQATLEDMMHIVRPTDVNDLHDGVFIWDARNIGQYSAGLIDESGGVPANYMTEFQNGGSQQGHPNGALDLNFTNMLDSATGYSYKPKSELQAYLDGRVDANGKGFTDGTLQPVGPGRAYQSGDTVYTYCETTFRAMITGIVSGVILDKPTRFYDGAMYEWHTMSNIVAKNGLPLLPIDSPWRTDLTNRSYFRPADSAAAVTTRVITDPYAISADAIVRADQEYKRGVGGGSSSGGGALPPPPNPCANAG
;
A
#
# COMPACT_ATOMS: atom_id res chain seq x y z
N MET A 1 4.82 57.57 65.99
CA MET A 1 5.50 58.87 65.75
C MET A 1 6.06 58.85 64.32
N LYS A 2 5.86 59.93 63.54
CA LYS A 2 6.73 60.28 62.39
C LYS A 2 8.05 60.88 62.97
N PRO A 3 9.20 60.98 62.26
CA PRO A 3 9.24 61.51 60.87
C PRO A 3 10.42 61.11 59.91
N THR A 4 10.24 61.38 58.61
CA THR A 4 11.27 61.86 57.61
C THR A 4 12.53 61.00 57.32
N ARG A 5 13.33 61.09 56.23
CA ARG A 5 13.53 61.93 55.01
C ARG A 5 14.46 61.12 54.04
N ILE A 6 14.73 61.40 52.75
CA ILE A 6 14.28 62.42 51.77
C ILE A 6 14.27 61.84 50.32
N TRP A 7 14.00 62.71 49.35
CA TRP A 7 13.83 62.61 47.89
C TRP A 7 15.11 62.42 47.04
N SER A 8 14.98 61.78 45.87
CA SER A 8 15.08 62.38 44.51
C SER A 8 14.65 61.35 43.43
N ASP A 9 13.74 61.59 42.47
CA ASP A 9 13.79 62.51 41.31
C ASP A 9 14.98 62.20 40.36
N THR A 10 14.87 61.98 39.03
CA THR A 10 13.73 62.17 38.08
C THR A 10 13.89 61.37 36.76
N GLN A 11 12.81 60.69 36.30
CA GLN A 11 12.33 60.45 34.91
C GLN A 11 13.19 59.88 33.72
N TRP A 12 12.43 59.39 32.72
CA TRP A 12 12.70 59.05 31.31
C TRP A 12 13.44 57.74 30.99
N MET A 13 13.00 56.89 30.04
CA MET A 13 11.71 56.46 29.49
C MET A 13 12.05 55.49 28.34
N ARG A 14 11.24 54.44 28.16
CA ARG A 14 11.02 53.63 26.92
C ARG A 14 12.07 52.56 26.54
N GLY A 15 11.55 51.35 26.33
CA GLY A 15 12.29 50.16 25.86
C GLY A 15 11.51 48.87 26.11
N LEU A 16 10.27 48.79 25.62
CA LEU A 16 9.31 47.73 25.93
C LEU A 16 9.40 46.61 24.87
N ILE A 17 9.78 45.39 25.24
CA ILE A 17 9.32 44.14 24.59
C ILE A 17 9.03 43.10 25.68
N ILE A 18 7.84 42.49 25.59
CA ILE A 18 7.33 41.48 26.52
C ILE A 18 7.67 40.09 25.97
N GLY A 19 8.28 39.24 26.79
CA GLY A 19 8.32 37.79 26.59
C GLY A 19 7.54 37.10 27.69
N MET A 20 6.37 36.53 27.38
CA MET A 20 5.61 35.73 28.35
C MET A 20 6.00 34.26 28.23
N LEU A 21 6.50 33.71 29.35
CA LEU A 21 6.57 32.27 29.59
C LEU A 21 5.23 31.80 30.17
N ALA A 22 4.65 30.74 29.61
CA ALA A 22 3.63 29.91 30.25
C ALA A 22 3.84 28.47 29.75
N ALA A 23 4.49 27.58 30.50
CA ALA A 23 3.99 26.91 31.71
C ALA A 23 2.98 25.79 31.38
N SER A 24 3.52 24.65 30.93
CA SER A 24 2.77 23.40 30.72
C SER A 24 2.71 22.60 32.03
N THR A 25 1.52 22.45 32.61
CA THR A 25 1.28 21.51 33.72
C THR A 25 0.84 20.15 33.20
N MET A 26 1.62 19.10 33.50
CA MET A 26 1.29 17.71 33.22
C MET A 26 0.13 17.21 34.10
N LEU A 27 -0.74 16.37 33.52
CA LEU A 27 -1.59 15.42 34.24
C LEU A 27 -1.63 14.10 33.46
N VAL A 28 -1.55 12.99 34.18
CA VAL A 28 -1.19 11.66 33.65
C VAL A 28 -2.42 10.86 33.22
N GLY A 29 -2.37 10.18 32.07
CA GLY A 29 -3.39 9.20 31.70
C GLY A 29 -3.19 8.53 30.34
N ALA A 30 -3.00 7.20 30.37
CA ALA A 30 -3.00 6.24 29.25
C ALA A 30 -1.87 6.32 28.20
N CYS A 31 -1.40 5.14 27.78
CA CYS A 31 -0.44 4.97 26.69
C CYS A 31 -1.06 5.41 25.36
N ARG A 32 -0.33 6.25 24.63
CA ARG A 32 -0.55 6.54 23.21
C ARG A 32 0.81 6.52 22.54
N ASP A 33 0.91 5.83 21.42
CA ASP A 33 2.18 5.58 20.75
C ASP A 33 2.90 6.86 20.32
N ASN A 34 4.23 6.80 20.32
CA ASN A 34 5.11 7.91 19.93
C ASN A 34 5.09 8.12 18.42
N ALA A 35 4.01 8.69 17.89
CA ALA A 35 3.99 9.20 16.54
C ALA A 35 5.00 10.35 16.39
N ALA A 36 5.88 10.25 15.40
CA ALA A 36 6.77 11.36 15.05
C ALA A 36 5.94 12.43 14.32
N HIS A 37 5.96 13.65 14.86
CA HIS A 37 5.27 14.81 14.29
C HIS A 37 6.29 15.78 13.69
N ASP A 38 6.31 15.89 12.36
CA ASP A 38 7.07 16.93 11.67
C ASP A 38 6.20 18.18 11.48
N LEU A 39 6.69 19.31 12.02
CA LEU A 39 6.06 20.63 11.88
C LEU A 39 6.50 21.28 10.55
N VAL A 40 5.69 21.11 9.50
CA VAL A 40 5.96 21.68 8.18
C VAL A 40 5.29 23.04 7.99
N LEU A 41 6.10 24.11 7.95
CA LEU A 41 5.64 25.45 7.58
C LEU A 41 5.44 25.56 6.06
N ASN A 42 4.19 25.64 5.62
CA ASN A 42 3.87 25.92 4.22
C ASN A 42 4.31 27.34 3.82
N ALA A 43 4.89 27.48 2.63
CA ALA A 43 5.43 28.75 2.09
C ALA A 43 4.38 29.87 1.86
N ALA A 44 3.10 29.59 2.12
CA ALA A 44 1.98 30.52 2.01
C ALA A 44 1.56 31.20 3.34
N GLY A 45 2.18 30.85 4.47
CA GLY A 45 1.91 31.49 5.77
C GLY A 45 0.55 31.15 6.40
N THR A 46 -0.20 30.21 5.83
CA THR A 46 -1.32 29.52 6.50
C THR A 46 -0.78 28.46 7.49
N ALA A 47 -1.62 28.05 8.43
CA ALA A 47 -1.23 27.13 9.51
C ALA A 47 -0.52 25.88 8.98
N ALA A 48 0.60 25.52 9.62
CA ALA A 48 1.36 24.32 9.33
C ALA A 48 0.47 23.07 9.42
N THR A 49 0.35 22.30 8.33
CA THR A 49 -0.19 20.94 8.40
C THR A 49 0.84 20.12 9.17
N VAL A 50 0.50 19.69 10.38
CA VAL A 50 1.33 18.73 11.12
C VAL A 50 1.25 17.40 10.38
N ILE A 51 2.37 16.97 9.80
CA ILE A 51 2.45 15.65 9.16
C ILE A 51 2.79 14.64 10.26
N THR A 52 1.94 13.62 10.35
CA THR A 52 2.11 12.48 11.26
C THR A 52 2.62 11.31 10.46
N VAL A 53 3.78 10.77 10.82
CA VAL A 53 4.33 9.57 10.17
C VAL A 53 3.74 8.35 10.87
N ASP A 54 2.87 7.61 10.17
CA ASP A 54 2.14 6.49 10.73
C ASP A 54 2.93 5.17 10.56
N SER A 55 2.86 4.32 11.59
CA SER A 55 3.41 2.95 11.51
C SER A 55 2.48 2.03 10.72
N PRO A 56 2.96 0.89 10.18
CA PRO A 56 2.10 -0.10 9.51
C PRO A 56 0.88 -0.53 10.36
N ALA A 57 1.01 -0.54 11.70
CA ALA A 57 -0.08 -0.82 12.62
C ALA A 57 -1.10 0.33 12.75
N ALA A 58 -0.66 1.59 12.72
CA ALA A 58 -1.56 2.75 12.75
C ALA A 58 -2.32 2.92 11.42
N ILE A 59 -1.68 2.55 10.31
CA ILE A 59 -2.24 2.61 8.96
C ILE A 59 -3.35 1.56 8.77
N ALA A 60 -3.17 0.36 9.35
CA ALA A 60 -4.10 -0.76 9.29
C ALA A 60 -5.50 -0.41 9.81
N GLN A 61 -6.49 -1.21 9.42
CA GLN A 61 -7.84 -1.10 9.94
C GLN A 61 -8.53 -2.46 10.06
N GLU A 62 -9.46 -2.54 11.01
CA GLU A 62 -10.28 -3.71 11.22
C GLU A 62 -11.63 -3.61 10.50
N SER A 63 -11.96 -4.62 9.68
CA SER A 63 -13.33 -4.83 9.20
C SER A 63 -14.18 -5.56 10.24
N ALA A 64 -15.47 -5.24 10.32
CA ALA A 64 -16.42 -6.00 11.12
C ALA A 64 -16.50 -7.48 10.69
N ALA A 65 -16.90 -8.37 11.61
CA ALA A 65 -17.06 -9.79 11.32
C ALA A 65 -18.14 -10.09 10.26
N ASP A 66 -19.16 -9.23 10.17
CA ASP A 66 -20.09 -9.14 9.05
C ASP A 66 -19.88 -7.81 8.34
N TYR A 67 -19.39 -7.86 7.09
CA TYR A 67 -19.06 -6.69 6.26
C TYR A 67 -20.27 -5.78 5.98
N ASN A 68 -21.51 -6.23 6.20
CA ASN A 68 -22.71 -5.38 6.12
C ASN A 68 -22.73 -4.26 7.17
N ASN A 69 -21.83 -4.29 8.16
CA ASN A 69 -21.68 -3.26 9.19
C ASN A 69 -20.54 -2.27 8.90
N ASN A 70 -19.77 -2.49 7.83
CA ASN A 70 -18.68 -1.61 7.44
C ASN A 70 -19.20 -0.35 6.73
N VAL A 71 -18.62 0.81 7.08
CA VAL A 71 -18.90 2.13 6.49
C VAL A 71 -17.69 2.75 5.79
N ASN A 72 -16.55 2.06 5.81
CA ASN A 72 -15.31 2.34 5.07
C ASN A 72 -14.53 1.01 4.94
N GLY A 73 -13.35 1.02 4.31
CA GLY A 73 -12.62 -0.23 4.04
C GLY A 73 -13.42 -1.14 3.11
N LEU A 74 -13.50 -2.44 3.41
CA LEU A 74 -14.30 -3.37 2.62
C LEU A 74 -15.81 -3.20 2.92
N ILE A 75 -16.57 -2.62 2.00
CA ILE A 75 -18.03 -2.42 2.15
C ILE A 75 -18.82 -3.36 1.25
N THR A 76 -20.05 -3.69 1.63
CA THR A 76 -20.93 -4.56 0.82
C THR A 76 -21.78 -3.77 -0.16
N ALA A 77 -22.39 -4.48 -1.12
CA ALA A 77 -23.41 -3.92 -1.99
C ALA A 77 -24.63 -3.35 -1.22
N LYS A 78 -24.92 -3.82 -0.01
CA LYS A 78 -25.97 -3.25 0.85
C LYS A 78 -25.61 -1.82 1.27
N THR A 79 -24.38 -1.61 1.72
CA THR A 79 -23.88 -0.29 2.14
C THR A 79 -23.89 0.69 0.97
N LEU A 80 -23.30 0.31 -0.17
CA LEU A 80 -23.19 1.23 -1.30
C LEU A 80 -24.54 1.59 -1.93
N LYS A 81 -25.51 0.66 -2.00
CA LYS A 81 -26.90 0.97 -2.43
C LYS A 81 -27.53 2.06 -1.57
N SER A 82 -27.43 1.92 -0.24
CA SER A 82 -27.96 2.91 0.71
C SER A 82 -27.38 4.30 0.49
N TRP A 83 -26.08 4.39 0.17
CA TRP A 83 -25.44 5.66 -0.16
C TRP A 83 -25.85 6.24 -1.51
N ILE A 84 -26.15 5.39 -2.49
CA ILE A 84 -26.65 5.83 -3.81
C ILE A 84 -28.09 6.33 -3.70
N ASP A 85 -28.95 5.62 -2.95
CA ASP A 85 -30.37 5.93 -2.77
C ASP A 85 -30.60 7.31 -2.11
N ASP A 86 -29.84 7.63 -1.05
CA ASP A 86 -29.89 8.93 -0.36
C ASP A 86 -28.53 9.28 0.26
N TRP A 87 -27.64 9.83 -0.57
CA TRP A 87 -26.31 10.27 -0.12
C TRP A 87 -26.36 11.32 1.02
N PRO A 88 -27.19 12.38 0.95
CA PRO A 88 -27.31 13.36 2.03
C PRO A 88 -27.66 12.76 3.39
N ALA A 89 -28.54 11.75 3.45
CA ALA A 89 -28.96 11.11 4.69
C ALA A 89 -28.02 9.98 5.16
N ASN A 90 -27.47 9.20 4.23
CA ASN A 90 -26.79 7.93 4.54
C ASN A 90 -25.25 8.00 4.53
N ARG A 91 -24.65 9.14 4.17
CA ARG A 91 -23.19 9.31 4.17
C ARG A 91 -22.54 9.08 5.54
N PRO A 92 -21.35 8.47 5.62
CA PRO A 92 -20.63 8.30 6.88
C PRO A 92 -20.33 9.62 7.60
N ALA A 93 -20.24 9.57 8.92
CA ALA A 93 -19.89 10.73 9.74
C ALA A 93 -18.49 11.27 9.39
N GLY A 94 -18.34 12.59 9.31
CA GLY A 94 -17.13 13.27 8.87
C GLY A 94 -17.09 13.59 7.37
N ILE A 95 -17.82 12.82 6.55
CA ILE A 95 -17.93 13.09 5.11
C ILE A 95 -18.83 14.29 4.85
N THR A 96 -18.33 15.27 4.09
CA THR A 96 -19.05 16.52 3.80
C THR A 96 -19.27 16.78 2.31
N GLY A 97 -18.50 16.14 1.44
CA GLY A 97 -18.56 16.23 -0.01
C GLY A 97 -19.43 15.15 -0.66
N ARG A 98 -18.97 14.68 -1.82
CA ARG A 98 -19.63 13.74 -2.73
C ARG A 98 -19.35 12.28 -2.36
N LEU A 99 -20.16 11.38 -2.90
CA LEU A 99 -19.79 9.99 -3.12
C LEU A 99 -19.13 9.89 -4.50
N VAL A 100 -17.85 9.53 -4.53
CA VAL A 100 -17.05 9.38 -5.75
C VAL A 100 -16.77 7.89 -5.96
N ILE A 101 -17.45 7.31 -6.94
CA ILE A 101 -17.29 5.90 -7.32
C ILE A 101 -16.24 5.83 -8.43
N LEU A 102 -15.13 5.16 -8.14
CA LEU A 102 -14.02 4.90 -9.07
C LEU A 102 -14.15 3.44 -9.54
N GLN A 103 -14.83 3.26 -10.68
CA GLN A 103 -15.17 1.94 -11.20
C GLN A 103 -14.04 1.42 -12.10
N ILE A 104 -13.35 0.39 -11.63
CA ILE A 104 -12.46 -0.46 -12.42
C ILE A 104 -13.31 -1.36 -13.31
N ASN A 105 -13.04 -1.32 -14.62
CA ASN A 105 -13.73 -2.08 -15.67
C ASN A 105 -15.24 -1.82 -15.79
N ASN A 106 -15.85 -2.40 -16.83
CA ASN A 106 -17.26 -2.27 -17.12
C ASN A 106 -18.06 -3.50 -16.66
N GLY A 107 -19.33 -3.28 -16.33
CA GLY A 107 -20.36 -4.32 -16.33
C GLY A 107 -20.74 -4.77 -17.75
N PRO A 108 -21.73 -5.69 -17.90
CA PRO A 108 -22.25 -6.13 -19.18
C PRO A 108 -22.93 -5.00 -19.97
N THR A 109 -23.13 -5.21 -21.29
CA THR A 109 -23.75 -4.21 -22.16
C THR A 109 -25.16 -3.80 -21.71
N GLY A 110 -25.41 -2.48 -21.63
CA GLY A 110 -26.61 -1.87 -21.06
C GLY A 110 -26.59 -1.70 -19.54
N GLN A 111 -25.59 -2.26 -18.85
CA GLN A 111 -25.35 -2.18 -17.40
C GLN A 111 -23.84 -2.00 -17.13
N GLU A 112 -23.18 -1.17 -17.95
CA GLU A 112 -21.73 -0.96 -17.93
C GLU A 112 -21.24 -0.27 -16.64
N TYR A 113 -22.05 0.62 -16.05
CA TYR A 113 -21.64 1.52 -14.97
C TYR A 113 -22.64 1.55 -13.83
N ILE A 114 -22.17 1.71 -12.58
CA ILE A 114 -23.06 2.14 -11.49
C ILE A 114 -23.64 3.51 -11.86
N THR A 115 -24.97 3.60 -11.87
CA THR A 115 -25.70 4.79 -12.30
C THR A 115 -25.37 5.97 -11.38
N PRO A 116 -24.86 7.10 -11.92
CA PRO A 116 -24.56 8.28 -11.12
C PRO A 116 -25.83 9.06 -10.79
N HIS A 117 -25.83 9.76 -9.65
CA HIS A 117 -26.89 10.70 -9.27
C HIS A 117 -26.27 12.07 -8.91
N PRO A 118 -25.80 12.86 -9.91
CA PRO A 118 -25.03 14.07 -9.63
C PRO A 118 -25.80 15.13 -8.83
N ALA A 119 -27.13 15.17 -8.99
CA ALA A 119 -28.01 16.08 -8.26
C ALA A 119 -28.05 15.82 -6.74
N THR A 120 -27.75 14.61 -6.28
CA THR A 120 -27.62 14.24 -4.86
C THR A 120 -26.15 14.12 -4.42
N GLY A 121 -25.20 14.39 -5.31
CA GLY A 121 -23.76 14.34 -5.02
C GLY A 121 -23.10 12.97 -5.24
N VAL A 122 -23.73 12.07 -6.00
CA VAL A 122 -23.14 10.77 -6.39
C VAL A 122 -22.59 10.84 -7.81
N VAL A 123 -21.30 10.58 -7.99
CA VAL A 123 -20.63 10.53 -9.30
C VAL A 123 -19.93 9.20 -9.52
N THR A 124 -19.92 8.72 -10.77
CA THR A 124 -19.26 7.48 -11.17
C THR A 124 -18.27 7.76 -12.30
N TYR A 125 -17.00 7.42 -12.10
CA TYR A 125 -15.95 7.54 -13.10
C TYR A 125 -15.45 6.15 -13.49
N SER A 126 -15.38 5.86 -14.78
CA SER A 126 -14.81 4.62 -15.32
C SER A 126 -13.28 4.74 -15.39
N VAL A 127 -12.58 4.16 -14.41
CA VAL A 127 -11.11 4.19 -14.30
C VAL A 127 -10.55 2.97 -15.03
N VAL A 128 -10.30 3.17 -16.32
CA VAL A 128 -9.91 2.11 -17.27
C VAL A 128 -8.51 2.29 -17.81
N ASP A 129 -8.00 3.52 -17.86
CA ASP A 129 -6.57 3.79 -18.01
C ASP A 129 -5.83 3.51 -16.70
N THR A 130 -5.63 2.22 -16.45
CA THR A 130 -4.91 1.72 -15.27
C THR A 130 -3.44 2.14 -15.22
N SER A 131 -2.88 2.76 -16.28
CA SER A 131 -1.54 3.35 -16.23
C SER A 131 -1.45 4.51 -15.24
N ARG A 132 -2.56 5.19 -14.94
CA ARG A 132 -2.66 6.23 -13.91
C ARG A 132 -2.44 5.73 -12.48
N LEU A 133 -2.49 4.41 -12.25
CA LEU A 133 -2.40 3.78 -10.93
C LEU A 133 -0.98 3.23 -10.62
N ILE A 134 -0.04 3.44 -11.54
CA ILE A 134 1.32 2.92 -11.50
C ILE A 134 2.32 3.84 -12.19
N GLU A 135 3.59 3.72 -11.81
CA GLU A 135 4.69 4.41 -12.49
C GLU A 135 5.90 3.48 -12.65
N THR A 136 6.83 3.81 -13.54
CA THR A 136 8.16 3.19 -13.57
C THR A 136 9.15 4.14 -12.92
N ARG A 137 9.64 3.79 -11.74
CA ARG A 137 10.44 4.66 -10.85
C ARG A 137 11.77 3.96 -10.51
N SER A 138 12.75 4.71 -10.01
CA SER A 138 14.03 4.12 -9.57
C SER A 138 14.12 4.11 -8.05
N ASP A 139 14.34 2.93 -7.47
CA ASP A 139 14.60 2.69 -6.04
C ASP A 139 15.96 3.25 -5.60
N GLY A 140 16.85 3.53 -6.56
CA GLY A 140 18.24 3.91 -6.38
C GLY A 140 19.19 2.93 -7.07
N VAL A 141 18.84 1.64 -7.06
CA VAL A 141 19.65 0.55 -7.64
C VAL A 141 19.30 0.32 -9.11
N ALA A 142 18.01 0.28 -9.46
CA ALA A 142 17.51 -0.02 -10.80
C ALA A 142 16.23 0.78 -11.14
N GLN A 143 15.67 0.58 -12.33
CA GLN A 143 14.31 1.03 -12.66
C GLN A 143 13.31 -0.11 -12.51
N ILE A 144 12.27 0.17 -11.74
CA ILE A 144 11.26 -0.78 -11.29
C ILE A 144 9.92 -0.32 -11.85
N LYS A 145 9.20 -1.25 -12.49
CA LYS A 145 7.88 -0.97 -13.08
C LYS A 145 6.79 -1.20 -12.06
N ALA A 146 5.63 -0.60 -12.30
CA ALA A 146 4.43 -0.78 -11.48
C ALA A 146 4.55 -0.28 -10.03
N MET A 147 5.44 0.68 -9.77
CA MET A 147 5.60 1.36 -8.49
C MET A 147 4.47 2.36 -8.23
N VAL A 148 4.30 2.78 -6.97
CA VAL A 148 3.29 3.79 -6.61
C VAL A 148 3.57 5.11 -7.34
N PRO A 149 2.56 5.75 -7.95
CA PRO A 149 2.75 7.05 -8.60
C PRO A 149 3.32 8.10 -7.66
N ASP A 150 4.18 8.96 -8.21
CA ASP A 150 4.75 10.09 -7.52
C ASP A 150 3.71 11.14 -7.12
N GLY A 151 4.11 12.07 -6.23
CA GLY A 151 3.23 13.11 -5.69
C GLY A 151 2.60 14.00 -6.78
N PRO A 152 3.36 14.51 -7.78
CA PRO A 152 2.81 15.20 -8.95
C PRO A 152 1.75 14.41 -9.71
N THR A 153 1.94 13.10 -9.91
CA THR A 153 0.97 12.23 -10.61
C THR A 153 -0.30 12.04 -9.79
N MET A 154 -0.19 11.99 -8.45
CA MET A 154 -1.34 11.97 -7.55
C MET A 154 -2.10 13.28 -7.46
N ASP A 155 -1.39 14.41 -7.41
CA ASP A 155 -2.01 15.73 -7.52
C ASP A 155 -2.74 15.88 -8.87
N ARG A 156 -2.16 15.34 -9.95
CA ARG A 156 -2.83 15.26 -11.27
C ARG A 156 -4.06 14.35 -11.23
N PHE A 157 -4.03 13.22 -10.53
CA PHE A 157 -5.20 12.37 -10.34
C PHE A 157 -6.33 13.16 -9.65
N PHE A 158 -6.05 13.81 -8.51
CA PHE A 158 -7.06 14.62 -7.82
C PHE A 158 -7.56 15.82 -8.64
N HIS A 159 -6.70 16.43 -9.46
CA HIS A 159 -7.08 17.47 -10.42
C HIS A 159 -8.09 16.95 -11.46
N ASP A 160 -7.77 15.84 -12.13
CA ASP A 160 -8.55 15.27 -13.22
C ASP A 160 -9.96 14.90 -12.77
N TYR A 161 -10.10 14.11 -11.70
CA TYR A 161 -11.41 13.70 -11.17
C TYR A 161 -12.10 14.78 -10.31
N GLY A 162 -11.45 15.94 -10.11
CA GLY A 162 -11.95 17.02 -9.27
C GLY A 162 -12.18 16.60 -7.81
N ILE A 163 -11.33 15.74 -7.25
CA ILE A 163 -11.51 15.09 -5.93
C ILE A 163 -10.93 15.94 -4.80
N ASP A 164 -11.66 16.02 -3.68
CA ASP A 164 -11.11 16.47 -2.39
C ASP A 164 -11.21 15.32 -1.36
N PRO A 165 -10.12 14.58 -1.11
CA PRO A 165 -10.13 13.42 -0.22
C PRO A 165 -10.29 13.78 1.26
N THR A 166 -10.33 15.06 1.63
CA THR A 166 -10.69 15.51 2.99
C THR A 166 -12.19 15.78 3.17
N LYS A 167 -12.96 15.71 2.07
CA LYS A 167 -14.42 15.97 2.07
C LYS A 167 -15.23 14.86 1.44
N ASP A 168 -14.79 14.36 0.29
CA ASP A 168 -15.45 13.32 -0.48
C ASP A 168 -15.26 11.93 0.18
N MET A 169 -16.15 10.99 -0.16
CA MET A 169 -15.99 9.56 0.10
C MET A 169 -15.61 8.86 -1.20
N LEU A 170 -14.46 8.20 -1.22
CA LEU A 170 -13.93 7.50 -2.39
C LEU A 170 -14.26 6.02 -2.29
N VAL A 171 -14.90 5.45 -3.31
CA VAL A 171 -15.23 4.03 -3.36
C VAL A 171 -14.66 3.42 -4.63
N TRP A 172 -13.66 2.56 -4.47
CA TRP A 172 -13.15 1.74 -5.56
C TRP A 172 -14.06 0.53 -5.77
N VAL A 173 -14.44 0.26 -7.02
CA VAL A 173 -15.44 -0.75 -7.36
C VAL A 173 -15.01 -1.53 -8.60
N MET A 174 -15.29 -2.83 -8.66
CA MET A 174 -15.26 -3.58 -9.92
C MET A 174 -16.64 -3.52 -10.59
N GLY A 175 -16.74 -3.17 -11.87
CA GLY A 175 -18.00 -3.29 -12.63
C GLY A 175 -18.42 -4.75 -12.76
N THR A 176 -17.61 -5.54 -13.45
CA THR A 176 -17.64 -7.02 -13.47
C THR A 176 -16.57 -7.58 -12.54
N GLY A 177 -16.98 -8.45 -11.61
CA GLY A 177 -16.06 -9.11 -10.67
C GLY A 177 -15.06 -10.04 -11.35
N GLY A 178 -13.84 -10.09 -10.82
CA GLY A 178 -12.77 -10.96 -11.32
C GLY A 178 -11.46 -10.76 -10.56
N TYR A 179 -10.53 -11.70 -10.69
CA TYR A 179 -9.20 -11.59 -10.08
C TYR A 179 -8.48 -10.29 -10.49
N LEU A 180 -8.32 -10.05 -11.80
CA LEU A 180 -7.63 -8.87 -12.33
C LEU A 180 -8.27 -7.52 -11.91
N PRO A 181 -9.59 -7.30 -12.03
CA PRO A 181 -10.18 -6.05 -11.56
C PRO A 181 -10.11 -5.90 -10.02
N ASN A 182 -10.10 -6.98 -9.24
CA ASN A 182 -9.90 -6.89 -7.78
C ASN A 182 -8.46 -6.42 -7.45
N MET A 183 -7.45 -6.90 -8.19
CA MET A 183 -6.07 -6.41 -8.06
C MET A 183 -5.95 -4.90 -8.35
N TRP A 184 -6.62 -4.40 -9.39
CA TRP A 184 -6.64 -2.97 -9.73
C TRP A 184 -7.44 -2.13 -8.73
N MET A 185 -8.54 -2.68 -8.20
CA MET A 185 -9.34 -2.06 -7.14
C MET A 185 -8.50 -1.89 -5.85
N GLY A 186 -7.77 -2.93 -5.46
CA GLY A 186 -6.80 -2.86 -4.36
C GLY A 186 -5.61 -1.95 -4.66
N ARG A 187 -5.13 -1.87 -5.91
CA ARG A 187 -4.08 -0.93 -6.34
C ARG A 187 -4.52 0.53 -6.14
N GLY A 188 -5.75 0.85 -6.54
CA GLY A 188 -6.34 2.17 -6.32
C GLY A 188 -6.45 2.53 -4.84
N TRP A 189 -6.84 1.58 -3.99
CA TRP A 189 -6.85 1.78 -2.53
C TRP A 189 -5.44 2.00 -1.95
N TYR A 190 -4.46 1.18 -2.35
CA TYR A 190 -3.07 1.29 -1.89
C TYR A 190 -2.48 2.66 -2.23
N MET A 191 -2.65 3.09 -3.48
CA MET A 191 -2.24 4.40 -3.98
C MET A 191 -2.84 5.54 -3.15
N MET A 192 -4.13 5.48 -2.81
CA MET A 192 -4.79 6.48 -1.96
C MET A 192 -4.24 6.47 -0.52
N ARG A 193 -4.10 5.29 0.09
CA ARG A 193 -3.63 5.18 1.49
C ARG A 193 -2.18 5.58 1.65
N TYR A 194 -1.28 5.16 0.76
CA TYR A 194 0.16 5.50 0.79
C TYR A 194 0.38 7.02 0.88
N TRP A 195 -0.40 7.80 0.13
CA TRP A 195 -0.31 9.26 0.14
C TRP A 195 -1.03 9.97 1.29
N GLY A 196 -1.77 9.23 2.13
CA GLY A 196 -2.40 9.76 3.33
C GLY A 196 -3.90 10.04 3.26
N VAL A 197 -4.63 9.53 2.25
CA VAL A 197 -6.09 9.70 2.16
C VAL A 197 -6.74 9.00 3.35
N PRO A 198 -7.47 9.68 4.26
CA PRO A 198 -7.90 9.09 5.52
C PRO A 198 -8.71 7.82 5.32
N LYS A 199 -8.45 6.79 6.14
CA LYS A 199 -9.17 5.51 6.05
C LYS A 199 -10.69 5.62 6.21
N THR A 200 -11.18 6.67 6.88
CA THR A 200 -12.62 6.98 7.01
C THR A 200 -13.25 7.53 5.72
N HIS A 201 -12.46 7.99 4.74
CA HIS A 201 -12.89 8.55 3.46
C HIS A 201 -12.69 7.59 2.27
N LEU A 202 -12.34 6.32 2.52
CA LEU A 202 -11.96 5.36 1.49
C LEU A 202 -12.63 4.00 1.70
N ALA A 203 -13.19 3.44 0.62
CA ALA A 203 -13.78 2.11 0.61
C ALA A 203 -13.50 1.32 -0.68
N LEU A 204 -13.78 0.03 -0.59
CA LEU A 204 -13.67 -1.01 -1.62
C LEU A 204 -15.02 -1.75 -1.65
N LEU A 205 -15.64 -1.91 -2.82
CA LEU A 205 -16.83 -2.77 -2.92
C LEU A 205 -16.43 -4.25 -2.88
N ASP A 206 -17.07 -4.99 -1.99
CA ASP A 206 -16.90 -6.44 -1.87
C ASP A 206 -17.60 -7.19 -3.01
N GLY A 207 -16.80 -7.64 -3.99
CA GLY A 207 -17.26 -8.31 -5.20
C GLY A 207 -17.71 -7.34 -6.31
N GLY A 208 -18.05 -7.91 -7.46
CA GLY A 208 -18.47 -7.12 -8.64
C GLY A 208 -19.82 -6.43 -8.45
N ALA A 209 -19.91 -5.16 -8.87
CA ALA A 209 -21.14 -4.38 -8.84
C ALA A 209 -22.29 -5.08 -9.59
N PHE A 210 -22.03 -5.66 -10.76
CA PHE A 210 -23.07 -6.38 -11.51
C PHE A 210 -23.61 -7.62 -10.76
N TYR A 211 -22.81 -8.24 -9.90
CA TYR A 211 -23.27 -9.35 -9.07
C TYR A 211 -24.12 -8.86 -7.89
N GLY A 212 -23.63 -7.89 -7.13
CA GLY A 212 -24.29 -7.43 -5.90
C GLY A 212 -25.42 -6.42 -6.10
N MET A 213 -25.41 -5.65 -7.20
CA MET A 213 -26.31 -4.50 -7.44
C MET A 213 -26.69 -4.26 -8.91
N PRO A 214 -27.09 -5.30 -9.69
CA PRO A 214 -27.40 -5.12 -11.13
C PRO A 214 -28.48 -4.07 -11.41
N SER A 215 -29.48 -3.92 -10.52
CA SER A 215 -30.53 -2.90 -10.65
C SER A 215 -30.06 -1.45 -10.46
N TYR A 216 -28.83 -1.25 -10.00
CA TYR A 216 -28.19 0.07 -9.86
C TYR A 216 -27.24 0.37 -11.03
N MET A 217 -27.04 -0.58 -11.95
CA MET A 217 -26.18 -0.41 -13.11
C MET A 217 -26.96 0.00 -14.36
N GLY A 218 -26.32 0.78 -15.23
CA GLY A 218 -26.87 1.29 -16.47
C GLY A 218 -25.77 1.73 -17.44
N GLY A 219 -26.17 2.19 -18.63
CA GLY A 219 -25.25 2.53 -19.73
C GLY A 219 -24.58 3.91 -19.67
N THR A 220 -24.57 4.59 -18.52
CA THR A 220 -24.03 5.96 -18.39
C THR A 220 -23.23 6.16 -17.10
N ALA A 221 -21.97 6.57 -17.22
CA ALA A 221 -21.15 7.10 -16.13
C ALA A 221 -21.21 8.64 -16.07
N SER A 222 -20.62 9.25 -15.04
CA SER A 222 -20.33 10.69 -15.01
C SER A 222 -19.19 11.05 -15.96
N CYS A 223 -18.20 10.16 -16.10
CA CYS A 223 -17.27 10.15 -17.24
C CYS A 223 -16.82 8.71 -17.52
N ASP A 224 -16.64 8.40 -18.80
CA ASP A 224 -16.11 7.13 -19.31
C ASP A 224 -14.83 7.38 -20.12
N GLU A 225 -13.68 7.07 -19.52
CA GLU A 225 -12.37 7.32 -20.12
C GLU A 225 -12.10 6.43 -21.34
N ASN A 226 -12.82 5.30 -21.54
CA ASN A 226 -12.74 4.53 -22.78
C ASN A 226 -13.28 5.32 -23.99
N VAL A 227 -14.22 6.24 -23.74
CA VAL A 227 -14.89 7.05 -24.78
C VAL A 227 -14.18 8.39 -24.95
N SER A 228 -13.89 9.08 -23.85
CA SER A 228 -13.01 10.26 -23.85
C SER A 228 -12.53 10.60 -22.45
N THR A 229 -11.24 10.86 -22.27
CA THR A 229 -10.72 11.45 -21.02
C THR A 229 -11.17 12.90 -20.82
N SER A 230 -11.68 13.58 -21.87
CA SER A 230 -12.13 14.98 -21.81
C SER A 230 -13.47 15.20 -21.10
N CYS A 231 -14.12 14.15 -20.58
CA CYS A 231 -15.29 14.30 -19.71
C CYS A 231 -14.93 14.36 -18.20
N LEU A 232 -13.65 14.19 -17.86
CA LEU A 232 -13.17 14.38 -16.50
C LEU A 232 -13.28 15.87 -16.11
N PRO A 233 -13.61 16.20 -14.84
CA PRO A 233 -13.76 17.58 -14.38
C PRO A 233 -12.57 18.52 -14.67
N ASP A 234 -11.33 18.01 -14.64
CA ASP A 234 -10.08 18.74 -14.91
C ASP A 234 -9.99 20.10 -14.18
N ASN A 235 -10.40 20.11 -12.90
CA ASN A 235 -10.59 21.33 -12.11
C ASN A 235 -10.33 21.17 -10.60
N GLY A 236 -9.87 20.00 -10.15
CA GLY A 236 -9.51 19.78 -8.75
C GLY A 236 -8.27 20.58 -8.37
N THR A 237 -8.22 21.08 -7.14
CA THR A 237 -7.10 21.91 -6.64
C THR A 237 -6.41 21.31 -5.43
N PHE A 238 -6.72 20.05 -5.12
CA PHE A 238 -6.18 19.34 -3.97
C PHE A 238 -4.78 18.79 -4.26
N SER A 239 -3.92 18.75 -3.24
CA SER A 239 -2.57 18.19 -3.28
C SER A 239 -2.36 17.21 -2.13
N VAL A 240 -1.59 16.13 -2.34
CA VAL A 240 -1.19 15.16 -1.29
C VAL A 240 -0.46 15.82 -0.12
N ARG A 241 0.10 17.01 -0.32
CA ARG A 241 0.72 17.88 0.71
C ARG A 241 -0.28 18.41 1.74
N ASN A 242 -1.57 18.41 1.40
CA ASN A 242 -2.65 18.82 2.30
C ASN A 242 -3.14 17.67 3.20
N LEU A 243 -2.68 16.42 2.97
CA LEU A 243 -3.06 15.25 3.76
C LEU A 243 -2.18 15.13 5.02
N PRO A 244 -2.76 14.98 6.22
CA PRO A 244 -2.02 15.01 7.49
C PRO A 244 -1.25 13.70 7.79
N GLU A 245 -1.61 12.58 7.17
CA GLU A 245 -0.96 11.27 7.36
C GLU A 245 0.15 11.06 6.32
N ASP A 246 1.37 10.73 6.75
CA ASP A 246 2.46 10.18 5.92
C ASP A 246 2.50 8.66 6.13
N ASN A 247 1.95 7.95 5.14
CA ASN A 247 1.75 6.51 5.14
C ASN A 247 2.73 5.80 4.20
N THR A 248 3.85 6.46 3.87
CA THR A 248 4.87 5.89 2.97
C THR A 248 5.47 4.57 3.51
N ALA A 249 5.35 4.33 4.82
CA ALA A 249 5.63 3.05 5.46
C ALA A 249 4.82 1.85 4.90
N LEU A 250 3.70 2.09 4.20
CA LEU A 250 2.98 1.05 3.44
C LEU A 250 3.83 0.40 2.36
N GLN A 251 4.82 1.10 1.82
CA GLN A 251 5.78 0.47 0.92
C GLN A 251 6.90 -0.15 1.73
N ALA A 252 7.16 -1.44 1.50
CA ALA A 252 8.44 -2.05 1.80
C ALA A 252 9.37 -1.83 0.60
N THR A 253 10.59 -1.40 0.89
CA THR A 253 11.66 -1.18 -0.11
C THR A 253 12.46 -2.47 -0.32
N LEU A 254 13.29 -2.52 -1.36
CA LEU A 254 14.28 -3.58 -1.51
C LEU A 254 15.20 -3.68 -0.28
N GLU A 255 15.54 -2.54 0.32
CA GLU A 255 16.37 -2.46 1.52
C GLU A 255 15.68 -3.03 2.76
N ASP A 256 14.38 -2.76 2.95
CA ASP A 256 13.58 -3.44 3.98
C ASP A 256 13.62 -4.97 3.80
N MET A 257 13.37 -5.44 2.57
CA MET A 257 13.38 -6.87 2.27
C MET A 257 14.76 -7.50 2.51
N MET A 258 15.84 -6.81 2.16
CA MET A 258 17.23 -7.23 2.42
C MET A 258 17.57 -7.31 3.91
N HIS A 259 16.94 -6.49 4.75
CA HIS A 259 17.15 -6.51 6.19
C HIS A 259 16.36 -7.61 6.92
N ILE A 260 15.19 -8.01 6.41
CA ILE A 260 14.35 -9.04 7.04
C ILE A 260 14.63 -10.47 6.58
N VAL A 261 15.22 -10.69 5.39
CA VAL A 261 15.54 -12.05 4.93
C VAL A 261 16.62 -12.73 5.77
N ARG A 262 16.42 -14.02 6.05
CA ARG A 262 17.38 -14.85 6.81
C ARG A 262 18.35 -15.63 5.91
N PRO A 263 19.51 -16.05 6.47
CA PRO A 263 20.39 -17.04 5.84
C PRO A 263 19.77 -18.42 5.58
N THR A 264 18.61 -18.72 6.18
CA THR A 264 17.92 -20.01 6.08
C THR A 264 16.47 -19.80 5.68
N ASP A 265 15.99 -20.61 4.75
CA ASP A 265 14.61 -20.61 4.28
C ASP A 265 13.67 -21.33 5.28
N VAL A 266 13.36 -20.64 6.38
CA VAL A 266 12.45 -21.09 7.45
C VAL A 266 11.73 -19.87 8.00
N ASN A 267 10.41 -19.98 8.20
CA ASN A 267 9.64 -18.98 8.93
C ASN A 267 10.01 -19.02 10.43
N ASP A 268 10.47 -17.89 10.96
CA ASP A 268 10.71 -17.69 12.39
C ASP A 268 9.45 -17.05 12.98
N LEU A 269 9.15 -17.37 14.23
CA LEU A 269 7.92 -16.93 14.90
C LEU A 269 8.21 -15.85 15.96
N HIS A 270 9.44 -15.33 15.97
CA HIS A 270 9.97 -14.51 17.07
C HIS A 270 10.78 -13.29 16.59
N ASP A 271 10.77 -12.97 15.29
CA ASP A 271 11.50 -11.83 14.69
C ASP A 271 10.61 -10.60 14.43
N GLY A 272 9.28 -10.75 14.49
CA GLY A 272 8.31 -9.70 14.19
C GLY A 272 8.00 -9.54 12.69
N VAL A 273 8.27 -10.56 11.87
CA VAL A 273 8.16 -10.49 10.41
C VAL A 273 7.32 -11.65 9.87
N PHE A 274 6.32 -11.34 9.05
CA PHE A 274 5.56 -12.33 8.30
C PHE A 274 5.64 -12.06 6.80
N ILE A 275 6.48 -12.79 6.07
CA ILE A 275 6.65 -12.59 4.62
C ILE A 275 5.65 -13.48 3.86
N TRP A 276 4.77 -12.87 3.05
CA TRP A 276 3.69 -13.55 2.31
C TRP A 276 3.88 -13.44 0.80
N ASP A 277 4.22 -14.56 0.15
CA ASP A 277 4.15 -14.72 -1.31
C ASP A 277 2.70 -14.95 -1.76
N ALA A 278 2.15 -13.99 -2.49
CA ALA A 278 0.80 -14.05 -3.02
C ALA A 278 0.73 -14.60 -4.47
N ARG A 279 1.79 -15.28 -4.96
CA ARG A 279 1.80 -15.94 -6.28
C ARG A 279 1.20 -17.35 -6.17
N ASN A 280 1.54 -18.24 -7.11
CA ASN A 280 1.17 -19.64 -7.02
C ASN A 280 2.38 -20.43 -6.50
N ILE A 281 2.13 -21.64 -5.99
CA ILE A 281 3.20 -22.48 -5.43
C ILE A 281 4.27 -22.90 -6.47
N GLY A 282 3.95 -22.86 -7.77
CA GLY A 282 4.92 -23.06 -8.85
C GLY A 282 5.94 -21.92 -8.95
N GLN A 283 5.48 -20.68 -8.85
CA GLN A 283 6.35 -19.51 -8.82
C GLN A 283 7.16 -19.44 -7.53
N TYR A 284 6.54 -19.71 -6.39
CA TYR A 284 7.23 -19.79 -5.10
C TYR A 284 8.32 -20.87 -5.12
N SER A 285 7.98 -22.10 -5.49
CA SER A 285 8.90 -23.26 -5.50
C SER A 285 9.84 -23.33 -6.71
N ALA A 286 9.84 -22.32 -7.59
CA ALA A 286 10.58 -22.32 -8.86
C ALA A 286 10.32 -23.57 -9.73
N GLY A 287 9.06 -23.99 -9.80
CA GLY A 287 8.59 -25.14 -10.57
C GLY A 287 9.12 -26.48 -10.06
N LEU A 288 9.20 -26.66 -8.73
CA LEU A 288 9.29 -27.99 -8.13
C LEU A 288 7.93 -28.68 -8.16
N ILE A 289 6.86 -27.96 -7.84
CA ILE A 289 5.46 -28.42 -7.93
C ILE A 289 4.54 -27.34 -8.51
N ASP A 290 3.40 -27.73 -9.06
CA ASP A 290 2.29 -26.86 -9.43
C ASP A 290 1.19 -26.83 -8.34
N GLU A 291 0.12 -26.05 -8.57
CA GLU A 291 -1.03 -25.92 -7.66
C GLU A 291 -1.82 -27.22 -7.42
N SER A 292 -1.61 -28.25 -8.24
CA SER A 292 -2.17 -29.60 -8.05
C SER A 292 -1.21 -30.56 -7.32
N GLY A 293 0.00 -30.10 -6.99
CA GLY A 293 1.06 -30.92 -6.40
C GLY A 293 1.84 -31.77 -7.41
N GLY A 294 1.59 -31.59 -8.71
CA GLY A 294 2.33 -32.26 -9.79
C GLY A 294 3.65 -31.55 -10.09
N VAL A 295 4.64 -32.26 -10.65
CA VAL A 295 5.90 -31.64 -11.10
C VAL A 295 5.72 -31.08 -12.53
N PRO A 296 5.93 -29.77 -12.78
CA PRO A 296 5.84 -29.21 -14.11
C PRO A 296 6.84 -29.84 -15.08
N ALA A 297 6.39 -30.20 -16.30
CA ALA A 297 7.26 -30.78 -17.33
C ALA A 297 8.38 -29.82 -17.80
N ASN A 298 8.17 -28.51 -17.65
CA ASN A 298 9.19 -27.49 -17.84
C ASN A 298 9.00 -26.39 -16.78
N TYR A 299 9.89 -26.33 -15.78
CA TYR A 299 9.85 -25.33 -14.71
C TYR A 299 9.91 -23.87 -15.19
N MET A 300 10.37 -23.61 -16.42
CA MET A 300 10.39 -22.27 -17.01
C MET A 300 8.97 -21.71 -17.28
N THR A 301 7.90 -22.52 -17.18
CA THR A 301 6.52 -22.00 -17.22
C THR A 301 6.19 -21.06 -16.07
N GLU A 302 6.91 -21.18 -14.95
CA GLU A 302 6.68 -20.37 -13.76
C GLU A 302 7.44 -19.02 -13.81
N PHE A 303 8.37 -18.86 -14.74
CA PHE A 303 9.11 -17.62 -14.92
C PHE A 303 8.25 -16.56 -15.61
N GLN A 304 8.17 -15.38 -15.00
CA GLN A 304 7.41 -14.25 -15.54
C GLN A 304 8.34 -13.04 -15.77
N ASN A 305 7.88 -12.09 -16.60
CA ASN A 305 8.57 -10.82 -16.90
C ASN A 305 10.05 -10.90 -17.36
N GLY A 306 10.44 -12.06 -17.92
CA GLY A 306 11.84 -12.34 -18.26
C GLY A 306 12.77 -12.24 -17.05
N GLY A 307 12.32 -12.68 -15.88
CA GLY A 307 13.14 -12.77 -14.67
C GLY A 307 14.39 -13.62 -14.88
N SER A 308 15.48 -13.26 -14.21
CA SER A 308 16.74 -14.00 -14.30
C SER A 308 16.74 -15.31 -13.52
N GLN A 309 15.87 -15.38 -12.52
CA GLN A 309 15.68 -16.46 -11.58
C GLN A 309 14.19 -16.55 -11.24
N GLN A 310 13.79 -17.65 -10.60
CA GLN A 310 12.48 -17.87 -10.03
C GLN A 310 12.66 -18.54 -8.67
N GLY A 311 11.77 -18.30 -7.72
CA GLY A 311 11.93 -18.68 -6.31
C GLY A 311 11.36 -17.59 -5.40
N HIS A 312 11.84 -17.48 -4.17
CA HIS A 312 11.33 -16.55 -3.15
C HIS A 312 12.43 -16.07 -2.18
N PRO A 313 12.23 -14.93 -1.48
CA PRO A 313 13.10 -14.50 -0.38
C PRO A 313 12.99 -15.49 0.79
N ASN A 314 14.12 -15.85 1.40
CA ASN A 314 14.19 -16.88 2.46
C ASN A 314 13.25 -16.56 3.64
N GLY A 315 12.46 -17.55 4.04
CA GLY A 315 11.51 -17.46 5.16
C GLY A 315 10.12 -16.97 4.74
N ALA A 316 9.88 -16.68 3.46
CA ALA A 316 8.55 -16.42 2.93
C ALA A 316 7.65 -17.66 2.99
N LEU A 317 6.36 -17.44 3.26
CA LEU A 317 5.32 -18.45 3.12
C LEU A 317 4.47 -18.19 1.86
N ASP A 318 4.17 -19.25 1.11
CA ASP A 318 3.21 -19.19 0.01
C ASP A 318 1.79 -19.44 0.52
N LEU A 319 0.88 -18.53 0.16
CA LEU A 319 -0.55 -18.83 0.05
C LEU A 319 -1.14 -18.00 -1.07
N ASN A 320 -1.46 -18.67 -2.17
CA ASN A 320 -1.95 -18.05 -3.38
C ASN A 320 -3.18 -17.15 -3.14
N PHE A 321 -3.12 -15.92 -3.66
CA PHE A 321 -4.12 -14.87 -3.52
C PHE A 321 -5.54 -15.31 -3.92
N THR A 322 -5.67 -16.28 -4.84
CA THR A 322 -6.97 -16.80 -5.29
C THR A 322 -7.77 -17.40 -4.13
N ASN A 323 -7.10 -17.96 -3.12
CA ASN A 323 -7.74 -18.52 -1.93
C ASN A 323 -8.42 -17.46 -1.04
N MET A 324 -8.18 -16.17 -1.28
CA MET A 324 -8.78 -15.08 -0.50
C MET A 324 -10.18 -14.67 -0.99
N LEU A 325 -10.57 -15.06 -2.20
CA LEU A 325 -11.79 -14.63 -2.87
C LEU A 325 -12.72 -15.81 -3.19
N ASP A 326 -14.02 -15.55 -3.21
CA ASP A 326 -15.02 -16.49 -3.73
C ASP A 326 -15.51 -16.05 -5.13
N SER A 327 -15.10 -16.78 -6.16
CA SER A 327 -15.53 -16.52 -7.54
C SER A 327 -17.03 -16.76 -7.77
N ALA A 328 -17.70 -17.58 -6.95
CA ALA A 328 -19.14 -17.83 -7.05
C ALA A 328 -19.98 -16.65 -6.54
N THR A 329 -19.43 -15.82 -5.66
CA THR A 329 -20.07 -14.58 -5.16
C THR A 329 -19.61 -13.32 -5.90
N GLY A 330 -19.17 -13.46 -7.15
CA GLY A 330 -18.69 -12.32 -7.93
C GLY A 330 -17.31 -11.81 -7.50
N TYR A 331 -16.45 -12.69 -6.98
CA TYR A 331 -15.09 -12.38 -6.50
C TYR A 331 -15.06 -11.45 -5.27
N SER A 332 -16.04 -11.62 -4.38
CA SER A 332 -15.99 -11.07 -3.01
C SER A 332 -14.86 -11.70 -2.21
N TYR A 333 -14.41 -11.00 -1.17
CA TYR A 333 -13.52 -11.55 -0.17
C TYR A 333 -14.25 -12.58 0.69
N LYS A 334 -13.54 -13.65 1.06
CA LYS A 334 -14.07 -14.68 1.96
C LYS A 334 -14.46 -14.11 3.33
N PRO A 335 -15.30 -14.81 4.11
CA PRO A 335 -15.64 -14.40 5.47
C PRO A 335 -14.40 -14.17 6.33
N LYS A 336 -14.42 -13.12 7.15
CA LYS A 336 -13.29 -12.71 8.00
C LYS A 336 -12.70 -13.85 8.85
N SER A 337 -13.56 -14.74 9.35
CA SER A 337 -13.15 -15.90 10.15
C SER A 337 -12.35 -16.95 9.36
N GLU A 338 -12.63 -17.13 8.07
CA GLU A 338 -11.88 -18.04 7.19
C GLU A 338 -10.52 -17.43 6.82
N LEU A 339 -10.50 -16.12 6.53
CA LEU A 339 -9.27 -15.39 6.28
C LEU A 339 -8.34 -15.36 7.51
N GLN A 340 -8.89 -15.16 8.71
CA GLN A 340 -8.12 -15.28 9.96
C GLN A 340 -7.64 -16.71 10.18
N ALA A 341 -8.43 -17.74 9.84
CA ALA A 341 -8.01 -19.13 9.97
C ALA A 341 -6.79 -19.48 9.11
N TYR A 342 -6.64 -18.88 7.92
CA TYR A 342 -5.39 -19.01 7.16
C TYR A 342 -4.20 -18.39 7.92
N LEU A 343 -4.32 -17.16 8.42
CA LEU A 343 -3.24 -16.51 9.19
C LEU A 343 -2.90 -17.26 10.48
N ASP A 344 -3.88 -17.93 11.11
CA ASP A 344 -3.68 -18.86 12.22
C ASP A 344 -2.89 -20.14 11.82
N GLY A 345 -2.50 -20.31 10.55
CA GLY A 345 -1.80 -21.48 10.01
C GLY A 345 -2.70 -22.68 9.71
N ARG A 346 -4.03 -22.50 9.60
CA ARG A 346 -4.97 -23.58 9.27
C ARG A 346 -5.11 -23.75 7.76
N VAL A 347 -5.65 -24.90 7.38
CA VAL A 347 -6.06 -25.19 6.01
C VAL A 347 -7.58 -25.10 5.85
N ASP A 348 -8.04 -24.80 4.65
CA ASP A 348 -9.46 -24.84 4.28
C ASP A 348 -9.96 -26.26 3.94
N ALA A 349 -11.22 -26.36 3.51
CA ALA A 349 -11.85 -27.63 3.15
C ALA A 349 -11.20 -28.34 1.94
N ASN A 350 -10.40 -27.65 1.13
CA ASN A 350 -9.63 -28.21 0.02
C ASN A 350 -8.17 -28.52 0.42
N GLY A 351 -7.81 -28.31 1.69
CA GLY A 351 -6.45 -28.51 2.19
C GLY A 351 -5.48 -27.37 1.83
N LYS A 352 -5.96 -26.23 1.33
CA LYS A 352 -5.12 -25.06 1.02
C LYS A 352 -4.88 -24.23 2.28
N GLY A 353 -3.66 -23.75 2.46
CA GLY A 353 -3.20 -22.92 3.60
C GLY A 353 -1.72 -22.59 3.42
N PHE A 354 -1.13 -21.80 4.31
CA PHE A 354 0.27 -21.38 4.15
C PHE A 354 1.25 -22.56 4.12
N THR A 355 2.16 -22.54 3.15
CA THR A 355 3.27 -23.49 3.01
C THR A 355 4.62 -22.79 3.09
N ASP A 356 5.65 -23.47 3.60
CA ASP A 356 7.04 -22.99 3.63
C ASP A 356 7.89 -23.73 2.57
N GLY A 357 9.23 -23.56 2.62
CA GLY A 357 10.18 -24.22 1.72
C GLY A 357 10.16 -25.76 1.77
N THR A 358 9.47 -26.38 2.74
CA THR A 358 9.20 -27.84 2.73
C THR A 358 8.08 -28.23 1.77
N LEU A 359 7.36 -27.24 1.22
CA LEU A 359 6.19 -27.37 0.34
C LEU A 359 5.03 -28.13 1.00
N GLN A 360 4.92 -28.04 2.33
CA GLN A 360 3.85 -28.61 3.13
C GLN A 360 3.16 -27.50 3.96
N PRO A 361 1.89 -27.67 4.36
CA PRO A 361 1.22 -26.72 5.22
C PRO A 361 1.95 -26.55 6.57
N VAL A 362 2.24 -25.30 6.95
CA VAL A 362 3.02 -25.00 8.18
C VAL A 362 2.29 -25.43 9.46
N GLY A 363 0.95 -25.46 9.42
CA GLY A 363 0.08 -25.90 10.50
C GLY A 363 -0.25 -24.82 11.55
N PRO A 364 -1.19 -25.10 12.47
CA PRO A 364 -1.73 -24.10 13.37
C PRO A 364 -0.67 -23.43 14.27
N GLY A 365 -0.69 -22.11 14.32
CA GLY A 365 0.26 -21.29 15.08
C GLY A 365 1.66 -21.18 14.47
N ARG A 366 1.87 -21.65 13.23
CA ARG A 366 3.17 -21.62 12.52
C ARG A 366 3.23 -20.63 11.35
N ALA A 367 2.14 -19.92 11.09
CA ALA A 367 2.07 -18.79 10.16
C ALA A 367 2.23 -17.46 10.94
N TYR A 368 1.30 -16.51 10.78
CA TYR A 368 1.39 -15.16 11.36
C TYR A 368 1.37 -15.19 12.91
N GLN A 369 2.27 -14.44 13.54
CA GLN A 369 2.30 -14.22 14.99
C GLN A 369 1.79 -12.83 15.35
N SER A 370 1.20 -12.72 16.54
CA SER A 370 0.57 -11.48 16.99
C SER A 370 1.58 -10.34 17.19
N GLY A 371 1.59 -9.39 16.26
CA GLY A 371 2.46 -8.22 16.28
C GLY A 371 3.46 -8.20 15.13
N ASP A 372 3.55 -9.28 14.33
CA ASP A 372 4.39 -9.31 13.13
C ASP A 372 3.94 -8.23 12.14
N THR A 373 4.90 -7.69 11.40
CA THR A 373 4.60 -6.93 10.19
C THR A 373 4.50 -7.86 9.00
N VAL A 374 3.37 -7.84 8.31
CA VAL A 374 3.11 -8.58 7.07
C VAL A 374 3.81 -7.88 5.91
N TYR A 375 4.79 -8.55 5.30
CA TYR A 375 5.43 -8.11 4.05
C TYR A 375 4.84 -8.92 2.90
N THR A 376 3.82 -8.36 2.24
CA THR A 376 3.14 -9.04 1.13
C THR A 376 3.71 -8.62 -0.22
N TYR A 377 3.95 -9.60 -1.09
CA TYR A 377 4.48 -9.38 -2.43
C TYR A 377 3.91 -10.38 -3.42
N CYS A 378 4.12 -10.13 -4.72
CA CYS A 378 3.90 -11.17 -5.73
C CYS A 378 4.90 -11.04 -6.88
N GLU A 379 4.45 -11.07 -8.13
CA GLU A 379 5.32 -10.86 -9.28
C GLU A 379 5.57 -9.36 -9.55
N THR A 380 4.52 -8.54 -9.53
CA THR A 380 4.56 -7.06 -9.68
C THR A 380 3.45 -6.43 -8.83
N THR A 381 3.36 -6.88 -7.57
CA THR A 381 2.44 -6.42 -6.48
C THR A 381 0.92 -6.50 -6.72
N PHE A 382 0.42 -6.62 -7.95
CA PHE A 382 -1.02 -6.70 -8.23
C PHE A 382 -1.77 -7.78 -7.44
N ARG A 383 -1.25 -9.02 -7.38
CA ARG A 383 -1.86 -10.11 -6.58
C ARG A 383 -1.75 -9.84 -5.08
N ALA A 384 -0.63 -9.22 -4.68
CA ALA A 384 -0.37 -8.82 -3.30
C ALA A 384 -1.35 -7.75 -2.81
N MET A 385 -1.98 -6.98 -3.71
CA MET A 385 -3.08 -6.08 -3.35
C MET A 385 -4.21 -6.83 -2.63
N ILE A 386 -4.58 -8.02 -3.11
CA ILE A 386 -5.67 -8.81 -2.53
C ILE A 386 -5.29 -9.32 -1.13
N THR A 387 -4.08 -9.88 -0.96
CA THR A 387 -3.59 -10.37 0.35
C THR A 387 -3.27 -9.23 1.32
N GLY A 388 -2.91 -8.06 0.81
CA GLY A 388 -2.73 -6.83 1.58
C GLY A 388 -4.04 -6.20 2.07
N ILE A 389 -5.12 -6.24 1.27
CA ILE A 389 -6.47 -5.90 1.76
C ILE A 389 -6.89 -6.91 2.85
N VAL A 390 -6.64 -8.21 2.67
CA VAL A 390 -6.94 -9.21 3.70
C VAL A 390 -6.21 -8.91 5.01
N SER A 391 -4.88 -8.77 4.98
CA SER A 391 -4.10 -8.52 6.19
C SER A 391 -4.38 -7.14 6.82
N GLY A 392 -4.29 -6.06 6.04
CA GLY A 392 -4.31 -4.69 6.55
C GLY A 392 -5.68 -4.02 6.64
N VAL A 393 -6.73 -4.54 6.00
CA VAL A 393 -8.09 -3.92 5.98
C VAL A 393 -9.17 -4.83 6.56
N ILE A 394 -9.02 -6.14 6.43
CA ILE A 394 -9.99 -7.11 6.98
C ILE A 394 -9.55 -7.55 8.38
N LEU A 395 -8.27 -7.89 8.54
CA LEU A 395 -7.73 -8.56 9.73
C LEU A 395 -6.94 -7.65 10.69
N ASP A 396 -6.78 -6.36 10.38
CA ASP A 396 -6.05 -5.37 11.20
C ASP A 396 -4.62 -5.81 11.57
N LYS A 397 -3.88 -6.34 10.59
CA LYS A 397 -2.46 -6.67 10.76
C LYS A 397 -1.60 -5.50 10.27
N PRO A 398 -0.46 -5.21 10.92
CA PRO A 398 0.50 -4.26 10.38
C PRO A 398 0.99 -4.78 9.02
N THR A 399 0.72 -4.05 7.93
CA THR A 399 0.98 -4.55 6.57
C THR A 399 1.83 -3.58 5.75
N ARG A 400 2.79 -4.12 5.00
CA ARG A 400 3.61 -3.42 4.02
C ARG A 400 3.58 -4.20 2.69
N PHE A 401 3.50 -3.47 1.59
CA PHE A 401 3.58 -3.98 0.22
C PHE A 401 5.00 -3.82 -0.28
N TYR A 402 5.69 -4.92 -0.58
CA TYR A 402 6.97 -4.84 -1.26
C TYR A 402 6.71 -4.56 -2.75
N ASP A 403 6.62 -3.27 -3.11
CA ASP A 403 5.95 -2.86 -4.35
C ASP A 403 6.76 -3.18 -5.63
N GLY A 404 8.09 -3.27 -5.53
CA GLY A 404 8.93 -3.78 -6.62
C GLY A 404 8.83 -5.30 -6.80
N ALA A 405 8.43 -6.01 -5.74
CA ALA A 405 8.11 -7.43 -5.70
C ALA A 405 9.18 -8.31 -6.37
N MET A 406 8.77 -9.45 -6.94
CA MET A 406 9.74 -10.38 -7.55
C MET A 406 10.28 -9.88 -8.89
N TYR A 407 9.66 -8.90 -9.54
CA TYR A 407 10.29 -8.19 -10.66
C TYR A 407 11.58 -7.48 -10.25
N GLU A 408 11.58 -6.77 -9.13
CA GLU A 408 12.77 -6.16 -8.52
C GLU A 408 13.71 -7.24 -7.96
N TRP A 409 13.19 -8.20 -7.18
CA TRP A 409 14.01 -9.27 -6.61
C TRP A 409 14.75 -10.09 -7.69
N HIS A 410 14.10 -10.41 -8.81
CA HIS A 410 14.74 -11.08 -9.96
C HIS A 410 15.64 -10.14 -10.79
N THR A 411 15.54 -8.82 -10.65
CA THR A 411 16.47 -7.87 -11.27
C THR A 411 17.83 -7.89 -10.58
N MET A 412 17.83 -8.10 -9.26
CA MET A 412 19.02 -8.02 -8.42
C MET A 412 19.90 -9.27 -8.46
N SER A 413 20.44 -9.65 -9.62
CA SER A 413 21.24 -10.88 -9.76
C SER A 413 22.51 -10.70 -10.60
N ASN A 414 23.50 -11.57 -10.45
CA ASN A 414 24.66 -11.61 -11.37
C ASN A 414 24.37 -12.47 -12.63
N ILE A 415 23.15 -12.97 -12.80
CA ILE A 415 22.78 -13.84 -13.92
C ILE A 415 22.84 -13.06 -15.24
N VAL A 416 23.38 -13.70 -16.28
CA VAL A 416 23.59 -13.11 -17.61
C VAL A 416 22.26 -12.94 -18.35
N ALA A 417 22.01 -11.71 -18.80
CA ALA A 417 20.85 -11.36 -19.61
C ALA A 417 21.10 -11.56 -21.11
N LYS A 418 20.04 -11.44 -21.92
CA LYS A 418 20.07 -11.65 -23.39
C LYS A 418 21.05 -10.79 -24.18
N ASN A 419 21.61 -9.74 -23.57
CA ASN A 419 22.68 -8.89 -24.13
C ASN A 419 24.10 -9.43 -23.86
N GLY A 420 24.23 -10.59 -23.18
CA GLY A 420 25.53 -11.19 -22.85
C GLY A 420 26.23 -10.58 -21.63
N LEU A 421 25.55 -9.73 -20.86
CA LEU A 421 26.08 -9.11 -19.65
C LEU A 421 25.29 -9.56 -18.40
N PRO A 422 25.93 -9.69 -17.22
CA PRO A 422 25.22 -9.91 -15.96
C PRO A 422 24.31 -8.70 -15.64
N LEU A 423 23.19 -8.92 -14.95
CA LEU A 423 22.31 -7.82 -14.54
C LEU A 423 23.00 -6.88 -13.52
N LEU A 424 23.63 -7.44 -12.48
CA LEU A 424 24.47 -6.73 -11.51
C LEU A 424 25.92 -7.23 -11.54
N PRO A 425 26.91 -6.41 -11.12
CA PRO A 425 28.25 -6.86 -10.75
C PRO A 425 28.22 -7.98 -9.69
N ILE A 426 29.23 -8.85 -9.72
CA ILE A 426 29.32 -10.04 -8.85
C ILE A 426 29.39 -9.70 -7.35
N ASP A 427 29.97 -8.53 -7.07
CA ASP A 427 30.26 -7.90 -5.78
C ASP A 427 29.25 -6.80 -5.40
N SER A 428 28.17 -6.62 -6.17
CA SER A 428 27.09 -5.71 -5.78
C SER A 428 26.45 -6.18 -4.46
N PRO A 429 26.28 -5.30 -3.45
CA PRO A 429 25.70 -5.65 -2.16
C PRO A 429 24.22 -6.01 -2.26
N TRP A 430 23.56 -5.67 -3.37
CA TRP A 430 22.13 -5.84 -3.61
C TRP A 430 21.75 -7.23 -4.16
N ARG A 431 22.70 -8.13 -4.43
CA ARG A 431 22.42 -9.45 -5.03
C ARG A 431 21.47 -10.35 -4.21
N THR A 432 20.37 -10.78 -4.82
CA THR A 432 19.38 -11.73 -4.27
C THR A 432 19.61 -13.17 -4.72
N ASP A 433 20.41 -13.39 -5.78
CA ASP A 433 20.82 -14.70 -6.31
C ASP A 433 21.89 -15.38 -5.43
N LEU A 434 21.66 -15.36 -4.12
CA LEU A 434 22.49 -15.89 -3.06
C LEU A 434 21.62 -16.75 -2.14
N THR A 435 22.07 -17.96 -1.81
CA THR A 435 21.28 -18.94 -1.02
C THR A 435 21.05 -18.50 0.44
N ASN A 436 21.83 -17.53 0.94
CA ASN A 436 21.61 -16.89 2.24
C ASN A 436 20.61 -15.71 2.19
N ARG A 437 19.93 -15.50 1.06
CA ARG A 437 18.87 -14.49 0.86
C ARG A 437 17.63 -15.06 0.19
N SER A 438 17.78 -16.04 -0.72
CA SER A 438 16.68 -16.62 -1.48
C SER A 438 16.81 -18.12 -1.66
N TYR A 439 15.67 -18.82 -1.66
CA TYR A 439 15.52 -20.03 -2.47
C TYR A 439 15.34 -19.59 -3.92
N PHE A 440 16.16 -20.10 -4.85
CA PHE A 440 16.02 -19.77 -6.27
C PHE A 440 16.52 -20.87 -7.21
N ARG A 441 15.99 -20.86 -8.42
CA ARG A 441 16.56 -21.50 -9.61
C ARG A 441 16.81 -20.42 -10.68
N PRO A 442 17.98 -20.40 -11.33
CA PRO A 442 18.23 -19.48 -12.44
C PRO A 442 17.38 -19.86 -13.65
N ALA A 443 17.19 -18.91 -14.57
CA ALA A 443 16.67 -19.19 -15.90
C ALA A 443 17.60 -20.16 -16.65
N ASP A 444 17.03 -21.07 -17.45
CA ASP A 444 17.77 -22.07 -18.21
C ASP A 444 18.64 -21.50 -19.35
N SER A 445 18.37 -20.25 -19.76
CA SER A 445 19.06 -19.58 -20.85
C SER A 445 19.05 -18.06 -20.68
N ALA A 446 20.21 -17.43 -20.89
CA ALA A 446 20.36 -15.98 -20.93
C ALA A 446 19.40 -15.32 -21.95
N ALA A 447 18.99 -16.02 -23.02
CA ALA A 447 18.05 -15.50 -24.01
C ALA A 447 16.64 -15.25 -23.45
N ALA A 448 16.23 -15.96 -22.39
CA ALA A 448 14.96 -15.74 -21.69
C ALA A 448 15.03 -14.54 -20.72
N VAL A 449 16.22 -14.16 -20.28
CA VAL A 449 16.45 -13.12 -19.27
C VAL A 449 16.42 -11.74 -19.91
N THR A 450 15.48 -10.91 -19.47
CA THR A 450 15.32 -9.54 -19.97
C THR A 450 16.32 -8.60 -19.31
N THR A 451 17.13 -7.93 -20.12
CA THR A 451 18.01 -6.83 -19.69
C THR A 451 17.22 -5.78 -18.89
N ARG A 452 17.76 -5.37 -17.75
CA ARG A 452 17.18 -4.37 -16.85
C ARG A 452 17.96 -3.05 -16.95
N VAL A 453 17.32 -1.95 -16.57
CA VAL A 453 17.99 -0.65 -16.42
C VAL A 453 18.47 -0.57 -14.97
N ILE A 454 19.79 -0.64 -14.79
CA ILE A 454 20.45 -0.43 -13.49
C ILE A 454 20.84 1.05 -13.40
N THR A 455 20.49 1.70 -12.30
CA THR A 455 20.77 3.11 -12.02
C THR A 455 22.14 3.24 -11.34
N ASP A 456 22.33 2.56 -10.21
CA ASP A 456 23.62 2.43 -9.53
C ASP A 456 23.72 1.07 -8.81
N PRO A 457 24.54 0.12 -9.31
CA PRO A 457 24.69 -1.20 -8.69
C PRO A 457 25.36 -1.18 -7.30
N TYR A 458 25.88 -0.02 -6.86
CA TYR A 458 26.47 0.18 -5.53
C TYR A 458 25.80 1.33 -4.78
N ALA A 459 24.55 1.65 -5.10
CA ALA A 459 23.76 2.64 -4.37
C ALA A 459 23.83 2.35 -2.86
N ILE A 460 23.96 3.41 -2.05
CA ILE A 460 24.10 3.29 -0.59
C ILE A 460 22.78 2.93 0.12
N SER A 461 21.65 3.04 -0.58
CA SER A 461 20.31 2.71 -0.12
C SER A 461 19.42 2.35 -1.32
N ALA A 462 18.30 1.67 -1.07
CA ALA A 462 17.30 1.28 -2.09
C ALA A 462 15.89 1.81 -1.75
N ASP A 463 15.84 2.98 -1.11
CA ASP A 463 14.66 3.66 -0.57
C ASP A 463 14.27 4.94 -1.35
N ALA A 464 14.92 5.23 -2.49
CA ALA A 464 14.88 6.55 -3.12
C ALA A 464 13.46 7.03 -3.50
N ILE A 465 12.57 6.09 -3.83
CA ILE A 465 11.13 6.33 -4.08
C ILE A 465 10.45 6.90 -2.83
N VAL A 466 10.59 6.22 -1.69
CA VAL A 466 9.96 6.60 -0.42
C VAL A 466 10.50 7.94 0.06
N ARG A 467 11.83 8.15 -0.01
CA ARG A 467 12.44 9.44 0.35
C ARG A 467 11.92 10.58 -0.52
N ALA A 468 11.88 10.41 -1.85
CA ALA A 468 11.38 11.45 -2.75
C ALA A 468 9.90 11.80 -2.49
N ASP A 469 9.08 10.81 -2.15
CA ASP A 469 7.67 11.01 -1.82
C ASP A 469 7.46 11.73 -0.48
N GLN A 470 8.26 11.38 0.54
CA GLN A 470 8.28 12.08 1.83
C GLN A 470 8.73 13.54 1.67
N GLU A 471 9.81 13.79 0.92
CA GLU A 471 10.30 15.15 0.59
C GLU A 471 9.22 15.97 -0.13
N TYR A 472 8.58 15.39 -1.16
CA TYR A 472 7.49 16.03 -1.89
C TYR A 472 6.32 16.37 -0.98
N LYS A 473 5.89 15.44 -0.13
CA LYS A 473 4.76 15.61 0.79
C LYS A 473 5.04 16.70 1.82
N ARG A 474 6.27 16.76 2.36
CA ARG A 474 6.73 17.77 3.33
C ARG A 474 7.05 19.12 2.69
N GLY A 475 6.89 19.27 1.37
CA GLY A 475 7.13 20.53 0.66
C GLY A 475 8.58 21.01 0.72
N VAL A 476 9.52 20.13 1.10
CA VAL A 476 10.94 20.43 1.11
C VAL A 476 11.39 20.48 -0.35
N GLY A 477 11.71 21.67 -0.83
CA GLY A 477 12.08 21.87 -2.24
C GLY A 477 13.31 21.03 -2.59
N GLY A 478 13.22 20.28 -3.70
CA GLY A 478 14.30 19.43 -4.22
C GLY A 478 15.54 20.22 -4.59
N GLY A 479 16.36 20.53 -3.60
CA GLY A 479 17.68 21.14 -3.74
C GLY A 479 18.73 20.05 -3.77
N SER A 480 19.38 19.86 -4.92
CA SER A 480 20.49 18.93 -5.08
C SER A 480 21.59 19.22 -4.04
N SER A 481 21.69 18.38 -3.02
CA SER A 481 22.78 18.41 -2.05
C SER A 481 23.35 17.01 -1.85
N SER A 482 24.53 16.81 -2.43
CA SER A 482 25.39 15.68 -2.13
C SER A 482 25.84 15.71 -0.67
N GLY A 483 25.69 14.60 0.07
CA GLY A 483 26.51 14.32 1.25
C GLY A 483 25.77 13.95 2.52
N GLY A 484 25.72 12.63 2.79
CA GLY A 484 25.95 12.03 4.10
C GLY A 484 25.16 12.54 5.31
N GLY A 485 24.06 11.86 5.64
CA GLY A 485 23.33 12.08 6.88
C GLY A 485 22.16 11.11 7.04
N ALA A 486 22.43 9.81 7.16
CA ALA A 486 21.38 8.84 7.45
C ALA A 486 20.72 9.16 8.80
N LEU A 487 19.41 9.40 8.78
CA LEU A 487 18.60 9.29 10.00
C LEU A 487 18.63 7.81 10.43
N PRO A 488 18.92 7.50 11.71
CA PRO A 488 18.93 6.11 12.15
C PRO A 488 17.52 5.51 12.04
N PRO A 489 17.41 4.19 11.81
CA PRO A 489 16.11 3.52 11.79
C PRO A 489 15.38 3.75 13.11
N PRO A 490 14.03 3.80 13.11
CA PRO A 490 13.26 3.96 14.33
C PRO A 490 13.62 2.86 15.34
N PRO A 491 13.91 3.21 16.61
CA PRO A 491 14.42 2.23 17.57
C PRO A 491 13.38 1.14 17.86
N ASN A 492 13.83 -0.12 17.78
CA ASN A 492 13.02 -1.29 18.13
C ASN A 492 12.55 -1.19 19.60
N PRO A 493 11.23 -1.10 19.88
CA PRO A 493 10.72 -0.92 21.23
C PRO A 493 10.89 -2.14 22.15
N CYS A 494 11.30 -3.29 21.62
CA CYS A 494 11.52 -4.54 22.36
C CYS A 494 13.01 -4.85 22.63
N ALA A 495 13.95 -4.04 22.12
CA ALA A 495 15.39 -4.27 22.28
C ALA A 495 15.95 -3.74 23.61
N ASN A 496 15.35 -4.15 24.75
CA ASN A 496 15.91 -4.08 26.11
C ASN A 496 15.03 -4.86 27.12
N ALA A 497 15.00 -6.18 26.98
CA ALA A 497 14.45 -7.10 27.98
C ALA A 497 15.33 -8.35 28.11
N GLY A 498 16.53 -8.16 28.66
CA GLY A 498 17.53 -9.19 28.92
C GLY A 498 18.62 -8.66 29.85
#